data_AF-A0A7Y6BXW8-F1
#
_entry.id   AF-A0A7Y6BXW8-F1
#
_cell.length_a   1.000
_cell.length_b   1.000
_cell.length_c   1.000
_cell.angle_alpha   90.00
_cell.angle_beta   90.00
_cell.angle_gamma   90.00
#
_symmetry.space_group_name_H-M   'P 1'
#
loop_
_entity.id
_entity.type
_entity.pdbx_description
1 polymer ?
#
loop_
_entity_poly.entity_id
_entity_poly.type
_entity_poly.pdbx_seq_one_letter_code
_entity_poly.pdbx_strand_id
1 'polypeptide(L)'
;MLRGLYTATAGMITQQRRHDTATQNIVNMNTTGYKQVNSVSRSFPEMLITLVGGDANVPTKRLGKLNTGVFAEESLSMNLQGAIMESGQKSDFAISSNLSVNDPQTGQPVAFDGSGKFVRADGTVIYQPQAYFTVQDAEGNTRYTRDGHFQVTGTGELLSSTGAQVLDNNGQPVVLTGSVDQFKVDEQGRLVDAVTGAPTGVTLGISVIDQPNQLVREGDGNFSLYDQEGAAARIMAAGDNVQIRQGYLEGSNVDASQATVDMNAAYRAYEANQKVVQFYDRSLDKAVNDVGRV
;
A
#
# COMPACT_ATOMS: atom_id res chain seq x y z
N MET A 1 5.24 -22.88 30.52
CA MET A 1 6.49 -22.67 29.78
C MET A 1 6.30 -22.68 28.27
N LEU A 2 5.68 -23.72 27.68
CA LEU A 2 5.40 -23.80 26.23
C LEU A 2 4.69 -22.55 25.65
N ARG A 3 3.72 -21.97 26.36
CA ARG A 3 3.01 -20.75 25.91
C ARG A 3 3.92 -19.52 25.79
N GLY A 4 4.92 -19.37 26.67
CA GLY A 4 5.88 -18.27 26.59
C GLY A 4 6.79 -18.38 25.36
N LEU A 5 7.14 -19.61 24.97
CA LEU A 5 7.86 -19.89 23.73
C LEU A 5 7.00 -19.53 22.51
N TYR A 6 5.72 -19.91 22.48
CA TYR A 6 4.80 -19.53 21.39
C TYR A 6 4.65 -18.01 21.26
N THR A 7 4.50 -17.30 22.37
CA THR A 7 4.41 -15.83 22.35
C THR A 7 5.72 -15.19 21.85
N ALA A 8 6.88 -15.69 22.29
CA ALA A 8 8.18 -15.22 21.81
C ALA A 8 8.37 -15.51 20.31
N THR A 9 8.01 -16.71 19.84
CA THR A 9 8.08 -17.09 18.43
C THR A 9 7.13 -16.28 17.57
N ALA A 10 5.87 -16.07 17.99
CA ALA A 10 4.93 -15.23 17.28
C ALA A 10 5.41 -13.77 17.20
N GLY A 11 6.02 -13.26 18.28
CA GLY A 11 6.72 -11.99 18.30
C GLY A 11 7.88 -11.93 17.30
N MET A 12 8.75 -12.95 17.26
CA MET A 12 9.86 -13.04 16.30
C MET A 12 9.38 -13.02 14.86
N ILE A 13 8.37 -13.84 14.50
CA ILE A 13 7.81 -13.89 13.14
C ILE A 13 7.21 -12.52 12.76
N THR A 14 6.52 -11.87 13.69
CA THR A 14 5.94 -10.53 13.47
C THR A 14 7.04 -9.49 13.23
N GLN A 15 8.12 -9.51 14.00
CA GLN A 15 9.23 -8.57 13.81
C GLN A 15 10.03 -8.88 12.54
N GLN A 16 10.18 -10.14 12.15
CA GLN A 16 10.78 -10.51 10.87
C GLN A 16 9.98 -9.91 9.70
N ARG A 17 8.66 -10.07 9.69
CA ARG A 17 7.80 -9.44 8.66
C ARG A 17 7.92 -7.92 8.63
N ARG A 18 7.99 -7.27 9.79
CA ARG A 18 8.22 -5.82 9.89
C ARG A 18 9.56 -5.41 9.30
N HIS A 19 10.62 -6.16 9.61
CA HIS A 19 11.95 -5.94 9.06
C HIS A 19 11.96 -6.11 7.54
N ASP A 20 11.32 -7.16 7.02
CA ASP A 20 11.22 -7.42 5.58
C ASP A 20 10.43 -6.31 4.87
N THR A 21 9.35 -5.83 5.48
CA THR A 21 8.56 -4.70 4.96
C THR A 21 9.39 -3.41 4.89
N ALA A 22 10.13 -3.09 5.96
CA ALA A 22 11.00 -1.92 5.99
C ALA A 22 12.13 -2.02 4.95
N THR A 23 12.72 -3.21 4.80
CA THR A 23 13.74 -3.49 3.77
C THR A 23 13.17 -3.28 2.37
N GLN A 24 11.96 -3.80 2.10
CA GLN A 24 11.29 -3.62 0.83
C GLN A 24 11.03 -2.13 0.53
N ASN A 25 10.59 -1.35 1.51
CA ASN A 25 10.39 0.08 1.35
C ASN A 25 11.71 0.79 0.98
N ILE A 26 12.81 0.47 1.68
CA ILE A 26 14.14 1.07 1.40
C ILE A 26 14.61 0.74 -0.02
N VAL A 27 14.50 -0.52 -0.43
CA VAL A 27 14.96 -0.97 -1.76
C VAL A 27 14.17 -0.28 -2.89
N ASN A 28 12.88 -0.02 -2.68
CA ASN A 28 12.02 0.62 -3.68
C ASN A 28 11.82 2.12 -3.46
N MET A 29 12.68 2.78 -2.67
CA MET A 29 12.60 4.22 -2.46
C MET A 29 12.80 5.01 -3.78
N ASN A 30 13.62 4.50 -4.70
CA ASN A 30 13.86 5.16 -5.98
C ASN A 30 12.95 4.62 -7.11
N THR A 31 12.07 3.68 -6.80
CA THR A 31 11.14 3.13 -7.79
C THR A 31 9.99 4.11 -8.02
N THR A 32 9.72 4.41 -9.28
CA THR A 32 8.63 5.28 -9.70
C THR A 32 7.27 4.67 -9.35
N GLY A 33 6.34 5.50 -8.85
CA GLY A 33 5.00 5.08 -8.48
C GLY A 33 4.92 4.09 -7.29
N TYR A 34 6.04 3.79 -6.60
CA TYR A 34 6.02 2.87 -5.47
C TYR A 34 5.27 3.47 -4.27
N LYS A 35 4.43 2.65 -3.65
CA LYS A 35 3.64 3.00 -2.46
C LYS A 35 4.19 2.27 -1.25
N GLN A 36 4.56 3.03 -0.22
CA GLN A 36 5.07 2.56 1.05
C GLN A 36 4.11 1.56 1.65
N VAL A 37 4.65 0.45 2.13
CA VAL A 37 3.86 -0.58 2.80
C VAL A 37 4.11 -0.50 4.29
N ASN A 38 3.04 -0.46 5.09
CA ASN A 38 3.13 -0.48 6.55
C ASN A 38 2.62 -1.80 7.11
N SER A 39 3.41 -2.40 8.01
CA SER A 39 3.04 -3.63 8.69
C SER A 39 2.23 -3.36 9.95
N VAL A 40 0.94 -3.72 9.92
CA VAL A 40 0.03 -3.60 11.07
C VAL A 40 0.09 -4.89 11.89
N SER A 41 0.38 -4.75 13.18
CA SER A 41 0.36 -5.86 14.13
C SER A 41 -0.91 -5.81 14.96
N ARG A 42 -1.63 -6.94 15.08
CA ARG A 42 -2.70 -7.10 16.05
C ARG A 42 -2.29 -8.07 17.15
N SER A 43 -2.76 -7.79 18.37
CA SER A 43 -2.73 -8.77 19.45
C SER A 43 -3.86 -9.76 19.28
N PHE A 44 -3.62 -11.03 19.61
CA PHE A 44 -4.71 -11.99 19.73
C PHE A 44 -5.72 -11.53 20.81
N PRO A 45 -7.01 -11.92 20.69
CA PRO A 45 -8.01 -11.60 21.70
C PRO A 45 -7.57 -12.04 23.10
N GLU A 46 -7.79 -11.14 24.07
CA GLU A 46 -7.47 -11.38 25.48
C GLU A 46 -8.34 -12.52 26.04
N MET A 47 -7.70 -13.49 26.69
CA MET A 47 -8.40 -14.52 27.44
C MET A 47 -8.63 -14.04 28.87
N LEU A 48 -9.88 -14.14 29.34
CA LEU A 48 -10.26 -13.80 30.72
C LEU A 48 -9.93 -14.98 31.64
N ILE A 49 -9.08 -14.78 32.65
CA ILE A 49 -8.90 -15.79 33.70
C ILE A 49 -9.95 -15.56 34.79
N THR A 50 -10.72 -16.61 35.05
CA THR A 50 -11.56 -16.70 36.24
C THR A 50 -11.00 -17.80 37.15
N LEU A 51 -10.99 -17.55 38.46
CA LEU A 51 -10.59 -18.56 39.43
C LEU A 51 -11.71 -19.60 39.55
N VAL A 52 -11.43 -20.85 39.19
CA VAL A 52 -12.33 -21.98 39.43
C VAL A 52 -11.86 -22.67 40.70
N GLY A 53 -12.66 -22.61 41.79
CA GLY A 53 -12.36 -23.29 43.06
C GLY A 53 -12.29 -22.42 44.32
N GLY A 54 -12.87 -21.22 44.31
CA GLY A 54 -13.10 -20.43 45.52
C GLY A 54 -14.41 -20.82 46.21
N ASP A 55 -14.44 -20.75 47.54
CA ASP A 55 -15.61 -20.99 48.39
C ASP A 55 -16.89 -20.33 47.83
N ALA A 56 -18.03 -21.02 47.91
CA ALA A 56 -19.26 -20.70 47.18
C ALA A 56 -19.88 -19.32 47.48
N ASN A 57 -19.36 -18.62 48.50
CA ASN A 57 -19.79 -17.29 48.95
C ASN A 57 -18.85 -16.13 48.54
N VAL A 58 -17.81 -16.38 47.74
CA VAL A 58 -16.93 -15.31 47.23
C VAL A 58 -17.22 -15.06 45.75
N PRO A 59 -17.66 -13.84 45.34
CA PRO A 59 -17.89 -13.55 43.93
C PRO A 59 -16.58 -13.79 43.16
N THR A 60 -16.68 -14.52 42.05
CA THR A 60 -15.56 -14.91 41.19
C THR A 60 -14.58 -13.76 41.00
N LYS A 61 -13.44 -13.83 41.70
CA LYS A 61 -12.44 -12.76 41.67
C LYS A 61 -11.76 -12.78 40.30
N ARG A 62 -12.09 -11.80 39.47
CA ARG A 62 -11.47 -11.61 38.14
C ARG A 62 -9.97 -11.37 38.36
N LEU A 63 -9.14 -12.32 37.92
CA LEU A 63 -7.69 -12.32 38.14
C LEU A 63 -6.95 -11.44 37.12
N GLY A 64 -7.63 -11.03 36.05
CA GLY A 64 -7.08 -10.18 35.01
C GLY A 64 -7.27 -10.78 33.62
N LYS A 65 -6.64 -10.14 32.64
CA LYS A 65 -6.66 -10.54 31.23
C LYS A 65 -5.30 -11.09 30.86
N LEU A 66 -5.26 -12.11 30.00
CA LEU A 66 -4.03 -12.64 29.42
C LEU A 66 -4.00 -12.41 27.92
N ASN A 67 -2.89 -11.84 27.44
CA ASN A 67 -2.56 -11.78 26.03
C ASN A 67 -1.97 -13.11 25.58
N THR A 68 -2.49 -13.67 24.48
CA THR A 68 -2.06 -14.97 23.92
C THR A 68 -0.98 -14.83 22.84
N GLY A 69 -0.64 -13.60 22.46
CA GLY A 69 0.45 -13.29 21.54
C GLY A 69 0.14 -12.10 20.64
N VAL A 70 1.00 -11.90 19.64
CA VAL A 70 0.83 -10.90 18.58
C VAL A 70 1.05 -11.56 17.22
N PHE A 71 0.36 -11.09 16.20
CA PHE A 71 0.60 -11.48 14.82
C PHE A 71 0.60 -10.25 13.91
N ALA A 72 1.50 -10.21 12.93
CA ALA A 72 1.44 -9.25 11.82
C ALA A 72 0.33 -9.69 10.87
N GLU A 73 -0.81 -9.00 10.93
CA GLU A 73 -2.02 -9.36 10.19
C GLU A 73 -1.84 -9.10 8.70
N GLU A 74 -1.47 -7.88 8.33
CA GLU A 74 -1.43 -7.47 6.94
C GLU A 74 -0.51 -6.26 6.74
N SER A 75 0.05 -6.17 5.54
CA SER A 75 0.89 -5.07 5.10
C SER A 75 0.04 -4.16 4.21
N LEU A 76 -0.37 -3.00 4.74
CA LEU A 76 -1.26 -2.09 4.02
C LEU A 76 -0.43 -1.08 3.23
N SER A 77 -0.80 -0.87 1.95
CA SER A 77 -0.21 0.16 1.09
C SER A 77 -0.70 1.55 1.48
N MET A 78 0.22 2.49 1.68
CA MET A 78 -0.07 3.92 1.80
C MET A 78 -0.16 4.51 0.40
N ASN A 79 -1.38 4.77 -0.08
CA ASN A 79 -1.61 5.21 -1.45
C ASN A 79 -1.47 6.73 -1.67
N LEU A 80 -0.90 7.45 -0.70
CA LEU A 80 -0.61 8.88 -0.82
C LEU A 80 0.36 9.16 -1.97
N GLN A 81 0.25 10.36 -2.54
CA GLN A 81 1.11 10.79 -3.64
C GLN A 81 2.53 11.05 -3.15
N GLY A 82 3.53 10.55 -3.90
CA GLY A 82 4.94 10.84 -3.67
C GLY A 82 5.37 12.20 -4.26
N ALA A 83 6.66 12.51 -4.16
CA ALA A 83 7.21 13.71 -4.79
C ALA A 83 7.18 13.58 -6.32
N ILE A 84 6.72 14.61 -7.02
CA ILE A 84 6.77 14.67 -8.48
C ILE A 84 8.17 15.16 -8.89
N MET A 85 8.87 14.37 -9.70
CA MET A 85 10.21 14.68 -10.20
C MET A 85 10.16 14.89 -11.71
N GLU A 86 10.93 15.85 -12.22
CA GLU A 86 11.08 16.07 -13.66
C GLU A 86 12.02 15.01 -14.23
N SER A 87 11.58 14.28 -15.26
CA SER A 87 12.39 13.29 -15.96
C SER A 87 12.95 13.82 -17.29
N GLY A 88 12.28 14.81 -17.88
CA GLY A 88 12.64 15.41 -19.17
C GLY A 88 12.26 14.56 -20.39
N GLN A 89 11.73 13.35 -20.22
CA GLN A 89 11.25 12.52 -21.34
C GLN A 89 9.77 12.79 -21.64
N LYS A 90 9.43 12.99 -22.92
CA LYS A 90 8.05 13.27 -23.33
C LYS A 90 7.09 12.10 -23.14
N SER A 91 7.58 10.87 -23.05
CA SER A 91 6.77 9.67 -22.81
C SER A 91 6.53 9.37 -21.33
N ASP A 92 7.12 10.17 -20.43
CA ASP A 92 6.89 10.05 -19.00
C ASP A 92 5.73 10.94 -18.56
N PHE A 93 4.89 10.41 -17.68
CA PHE A 93 3.73 11.12 -17.15
C PHE A 93 3.61 10.98 -15.64
N ALA A 94 3.23 12.07 -14.97
CA ALA A 94 2.88 12.05 -13.55
C ALA A 94 1.42 12.46 -13.38
N ILE A 95 0.71 11.77 -12.50
CA ILE A 95 -0.65 12.12 -12.10
C ILE A 95 -0.57 12.93 -10.81
N SER A 96 -1.09 14.15 -10.84
CA SER A 96 -1.34 14.98 -9.67
C SER A 96 -2.82 14.94 -9.33
N SER A 97 -3.20 14.17 -8.32
CA SER A 97 -4.60 14.03 -7.90
C SER A 97 -4.82 14.65 -6.53
N ASN A 98 -5.57 15.76 -6.47
CA ASN A 98 -6.07 16.32 -5.23
C ASN A 98 -7.58 16.12 -5.13
N LEU A 99 -7.98 14.85 -5.01
CA LEU A 99 -9.38 14.46 -4.91
C LEU A 99 -9.88 14.76 -3.49
N SER A 100 -10.81 15.71 -3.40
CA SER A 100 -11.54 16.02 -2.17
C SER A 100 -12.78 15.15 -2.10
N VAL A 101 -12.99 14.47 -0.98
CA VAL A 101 -14.25 13.79 -0.69
C VAL A 101 -15.08 14.72 0.17
N ASN A 102 -16.36 14.82 -0.13
CA ASN A 102 -17.32 15.46 0.76
C ASN A 102 -17.97 14.38 1.64
N ASP A 103 -18.12 14.67 2.92
CA ASP A 103 -18.78 13.77 3.84
C ASP A 103 -20.27 13.62 3.44
N PRO A 104 -20.78 12.41 3.15
CA PRO A 104 -22.18 12.22 2.72
C PRO A 104 -23.26 12.62 3.75
N GLN A 105 -22.91 12.88 5.02
CA GLN A 105 -23.85 13.34 6.05
C GLN A 105 -23.79 14.83 6.31
N THR A 106 -22.61 15.46 6.20
CA THR A 106 -22.44 16.90 6.52
C THR A 106 -22.27 17.78 5.28
N GLY A 107 -21.98 17.19 4.12
CA GLY A 107 -21.70 17.91 2.87
C GLY A 107 -20.42 18.74 2.90
N GLN A 108 -19.64 18.68 3.97
CA GLN A 108 -18.38 19.38 4.14
C GLN A 108 -17.21 18.54 3.59
N PRO A 109 -16.14 19.18 3.07
CA PRO A 109 -14.95 18.47 2.63
C PRO A 109 -14.30 17.75 3.81
N VAL A 110 -13.96 16.49 3.60
CA VAL A 110 -13.31 15.66 4.60
C VAL A 110 -11.82 16.03 4.70
N ALA A 111 -11.36 16.36 5.90
CA ALA A 111 -9.94 16.57 6.16
C ALA A 111 -9.26 15.22 6.45
N PHE A 112 -8.50 14.71 5.49
CA PHE A 112 -7.73 13.48 5.66
C PHE A 112 -6.52 13.72 6.58
N ASP A 113 -6.17 12.72 7.38
CA ASP A 113 -4.93 12.71 8.14
C ASP A 113 -3.70 12.49 7.23
N GLY A 114 -2.50 12.54 7.82
CA GLY A 114 -1.24 12.31 7.09
C GLY A 114 -1.06 10.91 6.51
N SER A 115 -2.01 9.99 6.70
CA SER A 115 -2.07 8.67 6.06
C SER A 115 -3.14 8.57 4.96
N GLY A 116 -3.85 9.68 4.68
CA GLY A 116 -4.95 9.71 3.70
C GLY A 116 -6.24 9.10 4.25
N LYS A 117 -6.38 9.01 5.57
CA LYS A 117 -7.50 8.38 6.26
C LYS A 117 -8.32 9.43 7.01
N PHE A 118 -9.63 9.27 7.01
CA PHE A 118 -10.53 10.00 7.90
C PHE A 118 -11.36 8.99 8.68
N VAL A 119 -11.41 9.15 9.99
CA VAL A 119 -12.23 8.32 10.88
C VAL A 119 -13.32 9.20 11.47
N ARG A 120 -14.56 8.83 11.19
CA ARG A 120 -15.72 9.50 11.78
C ARG A 120 -15.92 9.10 13.24
N ALA A 121 -16.75 9.89 13.93
CA ALA A 121 -17.17 9.61 15.31
C ALA A 121 -17.94 8.28 15.47
N ASP A 122 -18.54 7.76 14.39
CA ASP A 122 -19.23 6.46 14.34
C ASP A 122 -18.29 5.26 14.09
N GLY A 123 -17.00 5.52 13.88
CA GLY A 123 -15.99 4.51 13.56
C GLY A 123 -15.87 4.18 12.06
N THR A 124 -16.66 4.81 11.19
CA THR A 124 -16.54 4.63 9.73
C THR A 124 -15.23 5.25 9.24
N VAL A 125 -14.50 4.49 8.43
CA VAL A 125 -13.24 4.94 7.82
C VAL A 125 -13.49 5.33 6.36
N ILE A 126 -13.09 6.53 6.01
CA ILE A 126 -13.09 7.03 4.62
C ILE A 126 -11.62 7.20 4.21
N TYR A 127 -11.28 6.71 3.02
CA TYR A 127 -9.95 6.89 2.43
C TYR A 127 -10.00 7.94 1.34
N GLN A 128 -8.88 8.63 1.14
CA GLN A 128 -8.74 9.55 0.03
C GLN A 128 -8.70 8.77 -1.29
N PRO A 129 -9.57 9.10 -2.27
CA PRO A 129 -9.53 8.55 -3.60
C PRO A 129 -8.22 8.91 -4.31
N GLN A 130 -7.77 8.02 -5.17
CA GLN A 130 -6.49 8.15 -5.85
C GLN A 130 -6.67 7.76 -7.32
N ALA A 131 -6.03 8.52 -8.22
CA ALA A 131 -6.12 8.29 -9.67
C ALA A 131 -4.94 7.45 -10.18
N TYR A 132 -5.18 6.46 -11.01
CA TYR A 132 -4.17 5.54 -11.53
C TYR A 132 -4.24 5.49 -13.06
N PHE A 133 -3.10 5.20 -13.69
CA PHE A 133 -3.09 4.83 -15.10
C PHE A 133 -3.70 3.44 -15.27
N THR A 134 -4.50 3.29 -16.31
CA THR A 134 -5.13 2.02 -16.67
C THR A 134 -4.25 1.35 -17.73
N VAL A 135 -3.78 0.14 -17.43
CA VAL A 135 -2.94 -0.65 -18.34
C VAL A 135 -3.55 -2.04 -18.53
N GLN A 136 -3.20 -2.69 -19.62
CA GLN A 136 -3.60 -4.06 -19.94
C GLN A 136 -2.37 -4.95 -19.97
N ASP A 137 -2.40 -6.03 -19.19
CA ASP A 137 -1.33 -7.03 -19.22
C ASP A 137 -1.36 -7.87 -20.51
N ALA A 138 -0.34 -8.72 -20.71
CA ALA A 138 -0.25 -9.59 -21.88
C ALA A 138 -1.37 -10.65 -21.95
N GLU A 139 -2.07 -10.90 -20.84
CA GLU A 139 -3.20 -11.83 -20.74
C GLU A 139 -4.54 -11.14 -21.06
N GLY A 140 -4.54 -9.82 -21.26
CA GLY A 140 -5.72 -9.02 -21.55
C GLY A 140 -6.45 -8.48 -20.32
N ASN A 141 -5.93 -8.68 -19.11
CA ASN A 141 -6.56 -8.18 -17.89
C ASN A 141 -6.20 -6.71 -17.65
N THR A 142 -7.18 -5.94 -17.18
CA THR A 142 -6.97 -4.55 -16.77
C THR A 142 -6.26 -4.48 -15.42
N ARG A 143 -5.15 -3.75 -15.38
CA ARG A 143 -4.36 -3.43 -14.20
C ARG A 143 -4.26 -1.92 -14.02
N TYR A 144 -3.92 -1.50 -12.82
CA TYR A 144 -3.75 -0.10 -12.46
C TYR A 144 -2.32 0.15 -12.04
N THR A 145 -1.72 1.25 -12.48
CA THR A 145 -0.36 1.61 -12.10
C THR A 145 -0.23 3.09 -11.80
N ARG A 146 0.70 3.42 -10.90
CA ARG A 146 1.17 4.80 -10.67
C ARG A 146 2.49 5.09 -11.36
N ASP A 147 3.13 4.05 -11.90
CA ASP A 147 4.30 4.23 -12.73
C ASP A 147 3.87 4.82 -14.06
N GLY A 148 4.32 6.03 -14.33
CA GLY A 148 4.07 6.71 -15.60
C GLY A 148 5.30 6.73 -16.51
N HIS A 149 6.30 5.88 -16.23
CA HIS A 149 7.37 5.63 -17.17
C HIS A 149 6.86 4.73 -18.31
N PHE A 150 6.53 5.36 -19.43
CA PHE A 150 6.05 4.67 -20.62
C PHE A 150 7.06 4.77 -21.77
N GLN A 151 7.13 3.71 -22.56
CA GLN A 151 7.94 3.60 -23.75
C GLN A 151 7.03 3.52 -24.97
N VAL A 152 7.40 4.23 -26.02
CA VAL A 152 6.68 4.20 -27.30
C VAL A 152 7.35 3.16 -28.20
N THR A 153 6.57 2.20 -28.69
CA THR A 153 7.08 1.19 -29.62
C THR A 153 7.21 1.74 -31.04
N GLY A 154 7.89 1.00 -31.93
CA GLY A 154 7.96 1.35 -33.36
C GLY A 154 6.60 1.35 -34.08
N THR A 155 5.57 0.72 -33.49
CA THR A 155 4.18 0.75 -33.96
C THR A 155 3.39 1.94 -33.39
N GLY A 156 3.99 2.74 -32.49
CA GLY A 156 3.36 3.90 -31.86
C GLY A 156 2.57 3.56 -30.59
N GLU A 157 2.57 2.32 -30.11
CA GLU A 157 1.86 1.93 -28.90
C GLU A 157 2.62 2.40 -27.65
N LEU A 158 1.87 2.84 -26.62
CA LEU A 158 2.42 3.12 -25.30
C LEU A 158 2.46 1.85 -24.46
N LEU A 159 3.66 1.42 -24.09
CA LEU A 159 3.90 0.31 -23.19
C LEU A 159 4.49 0.80 -21.87
N SER A 160 4.11 0.18 -20.76
CA SER A 160 4.83 0.32 -19.48
C SER A 160 6.18 -0.39 -19.52
N SER A 161 6.99 -0.13 -18.49
CA SER A 161 8.27 -0.82 -18.23
C SER A 161 8.15 -2.36 -18.23
N THR A 162 6.96 -2.89 -17.94
CA THR A 162 6.65 -4.33 -17.91
C THR A 162 6.14 -4.89 -19.23
N GLY A 163 5.91 -4.03 -20.24
CA GLY A 163 5.28 -4.41 -21.51
C GLY A 163 3.74 -4.41 -21.48
N ALA A 164 3.12 -3.97 -20.39
CA ALA A 164 1.66 -3.76 -20.35
C ALA A 164 1.25 -2.55 -21.21
N GLN A 165 0.18 -2.67 -22.00
CA GLN A 165 -0.32 -1.63 -22.90
C GLN A 165 -1.11 -0.57 -22.12
N VAL A 166 -0.83 0.71 -22.36
CA VAL A 166 -1.62 1.80 -21.75
C VAL A 166 -2.96 1.92 -22.48
N LEU A 167 -4.05 1.89 -21.74
CA LEU A 167 -5.40 2.00 -22.28
C LEU A 167 -5.88 3.45 -22.32
N ASP A 168 -6.83 3.74 -23.21
CA ASP A 168 -7.56 4.99 -23.30
C ASP A 168 -8.82 4.96 -22.39
N ASN A 169 -9.58 6.05 -22.35
CA ASN A 169 -10.85 6.10 -21.60
C ASN A 169 -11.92 5.12 -22.10
N ASN A 170 -11.78 4.55 -23.30
CA ASN A 170 -12.69 3.56 -23.87
C ASN A 170 -12.21 2.11 -23.68
N GLY A 171 -11.07 1.92 -23.00
CA GLY A 171 -10.45 0.61 -22.80
C GLY A 171 -9.71 0.06 -24.04
N GLN A 172 -9.38 0.91 -25.02
CA GLN A 172 -8.58 0.57 -26.19
C GLN A 172 -7.11 0.96 -25.97
N PRO A 173 -6.13 0.20 -26.50
CA PRO A 173 -4.73 0.60 -26.43
C PRO A 173 -4.47 1.97 -27.05
N VAL A 174 -3.70 2.81 -26.36
CA VAL A 174 -3.30 4.12 -26.86
C VAL A 174 -2.22 3.95 -27.92
N VAL A 175 -2.56 4.27 -29.17
CA VAL A 175 -1.64 4.27 -30.31
C VAL A 175 -1.38 5.70 -30.75
N LEU A 176 -0.11 6.11 -30.73
CA LEU A 176 0.38 7.38 -31.22
C LEU A 176 0.61 7.31 -32.72
N THR A 177 -0.13 8.11 -33.49
CA THR A 177 0.11 8.27 -34.92
C THR A 177 1.12 9.39 -35.15
N GLY A 178 2.42 9.07 -35.23
CA GLY A 178 3.48 10.05 -35.52
C GLY A 178 4.75 9.88 -34.68
N SER A 179 5.65 10.86 -34.73
CA SER A 179 6.86 10.86 -33.90
C SER A 179 6.53 11.30 -32.47
N VAL A 180 7.24 10.73 -31.49
CA VAL A 180 7.16 11.05 -30.05
C VAL A 180 7.33 12.57 -29.81
N ASP A 181 8.08 13.24 -30.67
CA ASP A 181 8.35 14.67 -30.53
C ASP A 181 7.17 15.59 -30.84
N GLN A 182 6.17 15.07 -31.57
CA GLN A 182 5.03 15.82 -32.06
C GLN A 182 3.80 15.68 -31.17
N PHE A 183 3.87 14.95 -30.05
CA PHE A 183 2.73 14.85 -29.13
C PHE A 183 2.96 15.63 -27.84
N LYS A 184 1.87 16.19 -27.34
CA LYS A 184 1.76 16.75 -26.01
C LYS A 184 0.50 16.21 -25.35
N VAL A 185 0.52 16.01 -24.05
CA VAL A 185 -0.68 15.66 -23.28
C VAL A 185 -1.17 16.88 -22.52
N ASP A 186 -2.47 17.18 -22.63
CA ASP A 186 -3.11 18.25 -21.84
C ASP A 186 -3.28 17.83 -20.37
N GLU A 187 -3.66 18.77 -19.51
CA GLU A 187 -3.84 18.50 -18.08
C GLU A 187 -4.94 17.45 -17.82
N GLN A 188 -5.87 17.27 -18.75
CA GLN A 188 -6.98 16.32 -18.68
C GLN A 188 -6.66 14.97 -19.33
N GLY A 189 -5.41 14.76 -19.77
CA GLY A 189 -4.94 13.51 -20.36
C GLY A 189 -5.28 13.32 -21.83
N ARG A 190 -5.77 14.34 -22.52
CA ARG A 190 -5.99 14.27 -23.97
C ARG A 190 -4.69 14.48 -24.70
N LEU A 191 -4.45 13.63 -25.68
CA LEU A 191 -3.33 13.76 -26.58
C LEU A 191 -3.64 14.86 -27.61
N VAL A 192 -2.74 15.82 -27.70
CA VAL A 192 -2.77 16.90 -28.68
C VAL A 192 -1.47 16.90 -29.46
N ASP A 193 -1.55 17.29 -30.72
CA ASP A 193 -0.36 17.54 -31.53
C ASP A 193 0.37 18.78 -30.99
N ALA A 194 1.67 18.64 -30.71
CA ALA A 194 2.52 19.68 -30.14
C ALA A 194 2.78 20.84 -31.11
N VAL A 195 2.64 20.62 -32.41
CA VAL A 195 2.88 21.61 -33.48
C VAL A 195 1.59 22.34 -33.85
N THR A 196 0.49 21.60 -34.03
CA THR A 196 -0.78 22.18 -34.49
C THR A 196 -1.76 22.50 -33.35
N GLY A 197 -1.56 21.93 -32.16
CA GLY A 197 -2.48 22.04 -31.03
C GLY A 197 -3.81 21.30 -31.25
N ALA A 198 -3.94 20.54 -32.35
CA ALA A 198 -5.16 19.80 -32.66
C ALA A 198 -5.28 18.56 -31.77
N PRO A 199 -6.48 18.25 -31.24
CA PRO A 199 -6.69 17.02 -30.50
C PRO A 199 -6.62 15.81 -31.43
N THR A 200 -5.88 14.77 -31.03
CA THR A 200 -5.77 13.52 -31.80
C THR A 200 -6.98 12.61 -31.60
N GLY A 201 -7.90 12.98 -30.70
CA GLY A 201 -9.08 12.19 -30.32
C GLY A 201 -8.80 11.09 -29.31
N VAL A 202 -7.54 10.90 -28.89
CA VAL A 202 -7.12 9.89 -27.91
C VAL A 202 -6.94 10.54 -26.54
N THR A 203 -7.40 9.89 -25.48
CA THR A 203 -7.27 10.36 -24.09
C THR A 203 -6.74 9.22 -23.23
N LEU A 204 -5.68 9.47 -22.45
CA LEU A 204 -5.13 8.48 -21.53
C LEU A 204 -6.20 8.01 -20.54
N GLY A 205 -6.32 6.69 -20.40
CA GLY A 205 -7.26 6.04 -19.50
C GLY A 205 -6.83 6.22 -18.04
N ILE A 206 -7.38 7.24 -17.38
CA ILE A 206 -7.20 7.42 -15.93
C ILE A 206 -8.42 6.87 -15.20
N SER A 207 -8.15 5.92 -14.31
CA SER A 207 -9.14 5.38 -13.40
C SER A 207 -8.96 5.96 -12.00
N VAL A 208 -10.00 6.60 -11.48
CA VAL A 208 -10.09 7.02 -10.09
C VAL A 208 -10.60 5.86 -9.26
N ILE A 209 -9.86 5.52 -8.21
CA ILE A 209 -10.20 4.45 -7.28
C ILE A 209 -10.61 5.10 -5.96
N ASP A 210 -11.88 4.95 -5.60
CA ASP A 210 -12.46 5.56 -4.40
C ASP A 210 -11.93 4.94 -3.11
N GLN A 211 -11.55 3.66 -3.13
CA GLN A 211 -11.01 2.92 -1.98
C GLN A 211 -9.68 2.24 -2.32
N PRO A 212 -8.55 2.98 -2.30
CA PRO A 212 -7.24 2.43 -2.68
C PRO A 212 -6.73 1.30 -1.78
N ASN A 213 -7.27 1.14 -0.58
CA ASN A 213 -6.90 0.06 0.35
C ASN A 213 -7.39 -1.32 -0.10
N GLN A 214 -8.30 -1.40 -1.08
CA GLN A 214 -8.74 -2.66 -1.69
C GLN A 214 -7.81 -3.12 -2.83
N LEU A 215 -6.86 -2.28 -3.24
CA LEU A 215 -5.89 -2.63 -4.28
C LEU A 215 -4.96 -3.73 -3.80
N VAL A 216 -4.90 -4.80 -4.57
CA VAL A 216 -3.95 -5.89 -4.39
C VAL A 216 -2.74 -5.62 -5.27
N ARG A 217 -1.55 -5.66 -4.69
CA ARG A 217 -0.30 -5.48 -5.43
C ARG A 217 0.09 -6.78 -6.11
N GLU A 218 0.27 -6.76 -7.43
CA GLU A 218 0.65 -7.95 -8.21
C GLU A 218 2.14 -8.00 -8.56
N GLY A 219 2.88 -6.92 -8.29
CA GLY A 219 4.30 -6.80 -8.64
C GLY A 219 4.53 -5.68 -9.64
N ASP A 220 5.80 -5.30 -9.85
CA ASP A 220 6.24 -4.36 -10.89
C ASP A 220 5.47 -3.02 -10.98
N GLY A 221 4.91 -2.55 -9.86
CA GLY A 221 4.12 -1.31 -9.81
C GLY A 221 2.65 -1.47 -10.23
N ASN A 222 2.23 -2.69 -10.61
CA ASN A 222 0.87 -3.02 -10.98
C ASN A 222 0.01 -3.39 -9.77
N PHE A 223 -1.24 -2.93 -9.82
CA PHE A 223 -2.28 -3.18 -8.85
C PHE A 223 -3.50 -3.77 -9.57
N SER A 224 -4.17 -4.70 -8.90
CA SER A 224 -5.45 -5.24 -9.32
C SER A 224 -6.52 -4.97 -8.27
N LEU A 225 -7.76 -4.98 -8.72
CA LEU A 225 -8.93 -4.92 -7.86
C LEU A 225 -9.50 -6.33 -7.73
N TYR A 226 -9.67 -6.79 -6.50
CA TYR A 226 -10.33 -8.05 -6.21
C TYR A 226 -11.84 -7.79 -6.19
N ASP A 227 -12.54 -8.16 -7.27
CA ASP A 227 -13.99 -8.45 -7.37
C ASP A 227 -14.85 -7.60 -8.34
N GLN A 228 -15.78 -8.32 -8.99
CA GLN A 228 -16.69 -7.97 -10.08
C GLN A 228 -17.86 -7.04 -9.71
N GLU A 229 -17.98 -6.56 -8.47
CA GLU A 229 -19.22 -5.93 -7.99
C GLU A 229 -19.09 -4.66 -7.13
N GLY A 230 -17.90 -4.06 -6.95
CA GLY A 230 -17.88 -2.82 -6.15
C GLY A 230 -16.58 -2.09 -5.87
N ALA A 231 -15.42 -2.59 -6.29
CA ALA A 231 -14.23 -1.74 -6.34
C ALA A 231 -14.39 -0.76 -7.51
N ALA A 232 -14.99 0.39 -7.23
CA ALA A 232 -15.33 1.42 -8.21
C ALA A 232 -14.08 2.11 -8.74
N ALA A 233 -13.36 1.45 -9.64
CA ALA A 233 -12.56 2.15 -10.63
C ALA A 233 -13.55 2.84 -11.57
N ARG A 234 -13.65 4.16 -11.44
CA ARG A 234 -14.42 4.98 -12.38
C ARG A 234 -13.45 5.75 -13.25
N ILE A 235 -13.81 5.98 -14.50
CA ILE A 235 -13.04 6.87 -15.35
C ILE A 235 -13.06 8.26 -14.75
N MET A 236 -11.92 8.96 -14.83
CA MET A 236 -11.79 10.35 -14.40
C MET A 236 -12.88 11.23 -15.03
N ALA A 237 -13.61 11.97 -14.18
CA ALA A 237 -14.63 12.91 -14.61
C ALA A 237 -14.05 14.33 -14.68
N ALA A 238 -14.62 15.20 -15.51
CA ALA A 238 -14.14 16.59 -15.66
C ALA A 238 -14.22 17.46 -14.38
N GLY A 239 -14.97 17.02 -13.37
CA GLY A 239 -15.04 17.67 -12.05
C GLY A 239 -14.00 17.17 -11.05
N ASP A 240 -13.20 16.16 -11.40
CA ASP A 240 -12.13 15.67 -10.56
C ASP A 240 -10.91 16.59 -10.69
N ASN A 241 -10.35 17.02 -9.55
CA ASN A 241 -9.09 17.77 -9.50
C ASN A 241 -7.89 16.85 -9.73
N VAL A 242 -7.83 16.24 -10.91
CA VAL A 242 -6.75 15.37 -11.36
C VAL A 242 -6.10 16.03 -12.57
N GLN A 243 -4.79 16.22 -12.50
CA GLN A 243 -4.00 16.81 -13.57
C GLN A 243 -2.90 15.83 -13.99
N ILE A 244 -2.72 15.65 -15.30
CA ILE A 244 -1.55 14.96 -15.84
C ILE A 244 -0.47 15.99 -16.15
N ARG A 245 0.77 15.63 -15.80
CA ARG A 245 1.97 16.38 -16.19
C ARG A 245 2.88 15.48 -17.01
N GLN A 246 3.08 15.87 -18.27
CA GLN A 246 4.04 15.23 -19.16
C GLN A 246 5.47 15.68 -18.85
N GLY A 247 6.45 14.78 -18.95
CA GLY A 247 7.85 15.05 -18.62
C GLY A 247 8.19 14.88 -17.14
N TYR A 248 7.26 14.34 -16.35
CA TYR A 248 7.40 14.16 -14.92
C TYR A 248 7.08 12.72 -14.54
N LEU A 249 7.67 12.26 -13.45
CA LEU A 249 7.40 10.95 -12.84
C LEU A 249 7.02 11.14 -11.38
N GLU A 250 6.12 10.29 -10.89
CA GLU A 250 5.85 10.20 -9.46
C GLU A 250 6.94 9.35 -8.79
N GLY A 251 7.64 9.92 -7.81
CA GLY A 251 8.58 9.21 -6.96
C GLY A 251 7.87 8.32 -5.92
N SER A 252 8.65 7.47 -5.25
CA SER A 252 8.18 6.73 -4.09
C SER A 252 7.75 7.68 -2.98
N ASN A 253 6.71 7.31 -2.23
CA ASN A 253 6.31 8.03 -1.02
C ASN A 253 6.99 7.48 0.26
N VAL A 254 8.01 6.63 0.09
CA VAL A 254 8.80 6.07 1.20
C VAL A 254 9.73 7.11 1.81
N ASP A 255 9.66 7.27 3.13
CA ASP A 255 10.71 7.94 3.90
C ASP A 255 11.78 6.92 4.35
N ALA A 256 12.97 6.99 3.74
CA ALA A 256 14.08 6.10 4.09
C ALA A 256 14.59 6.26 5.53
N SER A 257 14.49 7.46 6.10
CA SER A 257 14.92 7.70 7.47
C SER A 257 14.00 6.94 8.42
N GLN A 258 12.68 7.06 8.21
CA GLN A 258 11.68 6.33 8.99
C GLN A 258 11.79 4.82 8.76
N ALA A 259 11.92 4.36 7.52
CA ALA A 259 12.06 2.95 7.21
C ALA A 259 13.31 2.32 7.85
N THR A 260 14.42 3.06 7.92
CA THR A 260 15.65 2.60 8.60
C THR A 260 15.45 2.51 10.12
N VAL A 261 14.73 3.47 10.72
CA VAL A 261 14.37 3.42 12.14
C VAL A 261 13.48 2.21 12.41
N ASP A 262 12.48 1.97 11.58
CA ASP A 262 11.56 0.83 11.70
C ASP A 262 12.28 -0.51 11.53
N MET A 263 13.19 -0.61 10.56
CA MET A 263 14.05 -1.78 10.37
C MET A 263 14.90 -2.08 11.61
N ASN A 264 15.57 -1.06 12.17
CA ASN A 264 16.38 -1.20 13.38
C ASN A 264 15.52 -1.53 14.62
N ALA A 265 14.34 -0.94 14.73
CA ALA A 265 13.41 -1.23 15.82
C ALA A 265 12.93 -2.69 15.75
N ALA A 266 12.58 -3.18 14.57
CA ALA A 266 12.21 -4.57 14.33
C ALA A 266 13.36 -5.52 14.65
N TYR A 267 14.60 -5.19 14.23
CA TYR A 267 15.79 -5.98 14.53
C TYR A 267 16.05 -6.08 16.04
N ARG A 268 16.02 -4.96 16.77
CA ARG A 268 16.18 -4.95 18.24
C ARG A 268 15.07 -5.72 18.95
N ALA A 269 13.82 -5.61 18.49
CA ALA A 269 12.70 -6.36 19.04
C ALA A 269 12.84 -7.87 18.77
N TYR A 270 13.37 -8.25 17.61
CA TYR A 270 13.71 -9.63 17.28
C TYR A 270 14.82 -10.18 18.20
N GLU A 271 15.91 -9.44 18.42
CA GLU A 271 16.97 -9.81 19.38
C GLU A 271 16.44 -9.95 20.81
N ALA A 272 15.53 -9.07 21.23
CA ALA A 272 14.90 -9.15 22.55
C ALA A 272 14.11 -10.46 22.70
N ASN A 273 13.32 -10.84 21.68
CA ASN A 273 12.59 -12.11 21.69
C ASN A 273 13.53 -13.33 21.66
N GLN A 274 14.64 -13.27 20.92
CA GLN A 274 15.65 -14.33 20.95
C GLN A 274 16.24 -14.53 22.35
N LYS A 275 16.53 -13.45 23.08
CA LYS A 275 17.01 -13.54 24.48
C LYS A 275 15.99 -14.21 25.39
N VAL A 276 14.69 -13.96 25.18
CA VAL A 276 13.62 -14.64 25.93
C VAL A 276 13.60 -16.14 25.63
N VAL A 277 13.77 -16.55 24.37
CA VAL A 277 13.89 -17.97 24.00
C VAL A 277 15.09 -18.62 24.68
N GLN A 278 16.27 -17.98 24.62
CA GLN A 278 17.48 -18.48 25.29
C GLN A 278 17.31 -18.57 26.82
N PHE A 279 16.57 -17.66 27.43
CA PHE A 279 16.28 -17.71 28.86
C PHE A 279 15.38 -18.91 29.19
N TYR A 280 14.34 -19.16 28.39
CA TYR A 280 13.50 -20.34 28.56
C TYR A 280 14.29 -21.64 28.38
N ASP A 281 15.17 -21.69 27.38
CA ASP A 281 16.05 -22.83 27.12
C ASP A 281 16.97 -23.13 28.31
N ARG A 282 17.70 -22.12 28.81
CA ARG A 282 18.53 -22.26 30.02
C ARG A 282 17.72 -22.64 31.26
N SER A 283 16.48 -22.17 31.38
CA SER A 283 15.60 -22.54 32.48
C SER A 283 15.14 -24.00 32.38
N LEU A 284 14.94 -24.52 31.16
CA LEU A 284 14.64 -25.94 30.93
C LEU A 284 15.86 -26.80 31.22
N ASP A 285 17.04 -26.41 30.75
CA ASP A 285 18.29 -27.12 31.03
C ASP A 285 18.54 -27.27 32.53
N LYS A 286 18.36 -26.19 33.31
CA LYS A 286 18.47 -26.26 34.78
C LYS A 286 17.39 -27.13 35.40
N ALA A 287 16.14 -27.01 34.93
CA ALA A 287 15.05 -27.84 35.46
C ALA A 287 15.26 -29.33 35.20
N VAL A 288 15.84 -29.71 34.06
CA VAL A 288 16.11 -31.11 33.70
C VAL A 288 17.35 -31.64 34.41
N ASN A 289 18.44 -30.88 34.45
CA ASN A 289 19.73 -31.38 34.94
C ASN A 289 19.95 -31.17 36.44
N ASP A 290 19.45 -30.08 37.03
CA ASP A 290 19.76 -29.70 38.41
C ASP A 290 18.68 -30.11 39.41
N VAL A 291 17.42 -30.24 38.99
CA VAL A 291 16.30 -30.60 39.91
C VAL A 291 16.20 -32.12 40.12
N GLY A 292 16.68 -32.93 39.18
CA GLY A 292 16.66 -34.40 39.27
C GLY A 292 17.92 -35.04 39.87
N ARG A 293 18.94 -34.26 40.23
CA ARG A 293 20.22 -34.78 40.71
C ARG A 293 20.19 -34.97 42.23
N VAL A 294 19.91 -36.20 42.67
CA VAL A 294 20.17 -36.67 44.05
C VAL A 294 21.63 -37.09 44.18
#